data_AF-A0A1H8U1T8-F1
#
_entry.id   AF-A0A1H8U1T8-F1
#
_cell.length_a   1.000
_cell.length_b   1.000
_cell.length_c   1.000
_cell.angle_alpha   90.00
_cell.angle_beta   90.00
_cell.angle_gamma   90.00
#
_symmetry.space_group_name_H-M   'P 1'
#
loop_
_entity.id
_entity.type
_entity.pdbx_description
1 polymer ?
#
loop_
_entity_poly.entity_id
_entity_poly.type
_entity_poly.pdbx_seq_one_letter_code
_entity_poly.pdbx_strand_id
1 'polypeptide(L)'
;MRTTVRRRLDRYRQPEYTGENRCTPCTVVNLAIAVVLSVAVGVSFTPLGVVVAGVSLLAIYLRGYLVPGTPTLTKRYLPEQVLQWFDKRPTVALDADLDVEAQLLAVDAVEPADDDLRITDEFETAWDEEITRVRGDLERRVGSLLELDDPAVERGTDVCRVFDGDRLVARWPSTAALVADVAAIPLLRDRASNWDDLSRAEQGQLLSGLRLFVERCPDCGGELLFSEDHVESCCRTVDVVTYDCDACAARVMEIER
;
A
#
# COMPACT_ATOMS: atom_id res chain seq x y z
N MET A 1 -26.88 -32.44 -9.56
CA MET A 1 -27.85 -31.61 -8.78
C MET A 1 -27.23 -30.40 -8.11
N ARG A 2 -26.06 -30.49 -7.44
CA ARG A 2 -25.40 -29.34 -6.77
C ARG A 2 -24.98 -28.19 -7.70
N THR A 3 -24.66 -28.49 -8.96
CA THR A 3 -24.18 -27.49 -9.95
C THR A 3 -25.29 -26.58 -10.48
N THR A 4 -26.55 -27.05 -10.54
CA THR A 4 -27.67 -26.27 -11.10
C THR A 4 -28.22 -25.23 -10.11
N VAL A 5 -28.16 -25.52 -8.80
CA VAL A 5 -28.63 -24.60 -7.74
C VAL A 5 -27.66 -23.43 -7.55
N ARG A 6 -26.34 -23.69 -7.59
CA ARG A 6 -25.32 -22.64 -7.54
C ARG A 6 -25.51 -21.61 -8.66
N ARG A 7 -25.64 -22.08 -9.91
CA ARG A 7 -25.90 -21.21 -11.08
C ARG A 7 -27.16 -20.34 -11.00
N ARG A 8 -28.20 -20.75 -10.26
CA ARG A 8 -29.43 -19.94 -10.10
C ARG A 8 -29.33 -18.92 -8.97
N LEU A 9 -28.58 -19.22 -7.91
CA LEU A 9 -28.33 -18.31 -6.80
C LEU A 9 -27.36 -17.19 -7.21
N ASP A 10 -26.37 -17.50 -8.04
CA ASP A 10 -25.40 -16.52 -8.54
C ASP A 10 -26.07 -15.40 -9.36
N ARG A 11 -27.24 -15.66 -9.98
CA ARG A 11 -28.00 -14.67 -10.76
C ARG A 11 -28.66 -13.57 -9.91
N TYR A 12 -28.94 -13.84 -8.64
CA TYR A 12 -29.60 -12.88 -7.73
C TYR A 12 -28.64 -12.29 -6.69
N ARG A 13 -27.37 -12.71 -6.75
CA ARG A 13 -26.32 -12.20 -5.90
C ARG A 13 -25.89 -10.83 -6.43
N GLN A 14 -25.77 -9.85 -5.54
CA GLN A 14 -25.17 -8.56 -5.87
C GLN A 14 -23.72 -8.60 -5.41
N PRO A 15 -22.77 -8.98 -6.28
CA PRO A 15 -21.35 -9.09 -5.91
C PRO A 15 -20.76 -7.74 -5.48
N GLU A 16 -21.40 -6.63 -5.84
CA GLU A 16 -21.01 -5.27 -5.44
C GLU A 16 -21.17 -5.02 -3.94
N TYR A 17 -21.97 -5.84 -3.22
CA TYR A 17 -22.28 -5.64 -1.80
C TYR A 17 -22.14 -6.92 -0.95
N THR A 18 -21.58 -7.99 -1.49
CA THR A 18 -21.40 -9.28 -0.80
C THR A 18 -19.97 -9.80 -0.99
N GLY A 19 -19.44 -10.57 -0.03
CA GLY A 19 -18.05 -11.08 -0.12
C GLY A 19 -17.03 -10.08 0.42
N GLU A 20 -15.94 -9.87 -0.31
CA GLU A 20 -14.79 -9.01 0.05
C GLU A 20 -15.17 -7.52 0.10
N ASN A 21 -16.19 -7.11 -0.66
CA ASN A 21 -16.73 -5.75 -0.68
C ASN A 21 -17.66 -5.42 0.51
N ARG A 22 -17.60 -6.19 1.61
CA ARG A 22 -18.52 -6.08 2.75
C ARG A 22 -17.81 -5.69 4.03
N CYS A 23 -18.12 -4.51 4.57
CA CYS A 23 -17.59 -4.07 5.86
C CYS A 23 -18.14 -4.95 7.01
N THR A 24 -17.26 -5.38 7.92
CA THR A 24 -17.64 -6.15 9.12
C THR A 24 -18.63 -5.42 10.04
N PRO A 25 -18.60 -4.08 10.24
CA PRO A 25 -19.57 -3.39 11.08
C PRO A 25 -20.98 -3.43 10.49
N CYS A 26 -21.11 -3.28 9.16
CA CYS A 26 -22.39 -3.36 8.46
C CYS A 26 -23.01 -4.76 8.53
N THR A 27 -22.18 -5.81 8.63
CA THR A 27 -22.63 -7.18 8.85
C THR A 27 -23.23 -7.35 10.24
N VAL A 28 -22.52 -6.85 11.25
CA VAL A 28 -22.93 -6.93 12.66
C VAL A 28 -24.25 -6.19 12.86
N VAL A 29 -24.38 -4.98 12.31
CA VAL A 29 -25.62 -4.18 12.43
C VAL A 29 -26.81 -4.88 11.76
N ASN A 30 -26.67 -5.36 10.52
CA ASN A 30 -27.77 -6.05 9.84
C ASN A 30 -28.19 -7.35 10.54
N LEU A 31 -27.23 -8.09 11.09
CA LEU A 31 -27.51 -9.31 11.85
C LEU A 31 -28.21 -8.99 13.17
N ALA A 32 -27.77 -7.95 13.89
CA ALA A 32 -28.42 -7.49 15.11
C ALA A 32 -29.89 -7.11 14.84
N ILE A 33 -30.17 -6.37 13.76
CA ILE A 33 -31.54 -6.01 13.36
C ILE A 33 -32.36 -7.27 13.01
N ALA A 34 -31.79 -8.21 12.25
CA ALA A 34 -32.46 -9.46 11.89
C ALA A 34 -32.84 -10.30 13.11
N VAL A 35 -31.93 -10.40 14.10
CA VAL A 35 -32.19 -11.11 15.36
C VAL A 35 -33.31 -10.43 16.13
N VAL A 36 -33.24 -9.11 16.31
CA VAL A 36 -34.26 -8.35 17.03
C VAL A 36 -35.64 -8.52 16.39
N LEU A 37 -35.75 -8.39 15.06
CA LEU A 37 -37.01 -8.58 14.34
C LEU A 37 -37.55 -10.01 14.45
N SER A 38 -36.69 -11.00 14.33
CA SER A 38 -37.09 -12.42 14.37
C SER A 38 -37.56 -12.83 15.77
N VAL A 39 -36.88 -12.35 16.82
CA VAL A 39 -37.28 -12.57 18.22
C VAL A 39 -38.61 -11.87 18.50
N ALA A 40 -38.77 -10.62 18.10
CA ALA A 40 -40.00 -9.86 18.31
C ALA A 40 -41.24 -10.56 17.69
N VAL A 41 -41.10 -11.10 16.48
CA VAL A 41 -42.18 -11.87 15.82
C VAL A 41 -42.36 -13.25 16.44
N GLY A 42 -41.26 -13.92 16.82
CA GLY A 42 -41.26 -15.27 17.37
C GLY A 42 -41.89 -15.39 18.75
N VAL A 43 -41.88 -14.31 19.54
CA VAL A 43 -42.59 -14.22 20.82
C VAL A 43 -44.11 -14.37 20.65
N SER A 44 -44.65 -13.88 19.53
CA SER A 44 -46.09 -13.97 19.23
C SER A 44 -46.45 -15.25 18.46
N PHE A 45 -45.62 -15.64 17.49
CA PHE A 45 -45.82 -16.86 16.71
C PHE A 45 -44.47 -17.45 16.25
N THR A 46 -43.99 -18.43 17.00
CA THR A 46 -42.67 -19.04 16.84
C THR A 46 -42.36 -19.52 15.41
N PRO A 47 -43.28 -20.19 14.68
CA PRO A 47 -42.99 -20.64 13.32
C PRO A 47 -42.67 -19.49 12.36
N LEU A 48 -43.33 -18.34 12.54
CA LEU A 48 -43.13 -17.17 11.70
C LEU A 48 -41.84 -16.43 12.03
N GLY A 49 -41.42 -16.41 13.31
CA GLY A 49 -40.10 -15.90 13.68
C GLY A 49 -38.95 -16.64 12.99
N VAL A 50 -39.07 -17.97 12.84
CA VAL A 50 -38.10 -18.79 12.10
C VAL A 50 -38.08 -18.45 10.61
N VAL A 51 -39.26 -18.24 10.00
CA VAL A 51 -39.37 -17.81 8.60
C VAL A 51 -38.73 -16.43 8.40
N VAL A 52 -39.00 -15.47 9.30
CA VAL A 52 -38.41 -14.12 9.24
C VAL A 52 -36.89 -14.19 9.37
N ALA A 53 -36.35 -14.99 10.29
CA ALA A 53 -34.91 -15.21 10.42
C ALA A 53 -34.31 -15.79 9.13
N GLY A 54 -34.95 -16.83 8.58
CA GLY A 54 -34.50 -17.47 7.35
C GLY A 54 -34.48 -16.51 6.16
N VAL A 55 -35.54 -15.72 5.98
CA VAL A 55 -35.62 -14.71 4.90
C VAL A 55 -34.64 -13.58 5.12
N SER A 56 -34.44 -13.12 6.36
CA SER A 56 -33.49 -12.05 6.70
C SER A 56 -32.05 -12.48 6.43
N LEU A 57 -31.69 -13.69 6.88
CA LEU A 57 -30.38 -14.27 6.60
C LEU A 57 -30.17 -14.50 5.10
N LEU A 58 -31.21 -14.95 4.38
CA LEU A 58 -31.14 -15.12 2.94
C LEU A 58 -30.98 -13.78 2.20
N ALA A 59 -31.67 -12.73 2.64
CA ALA A 59 -31.55 -11.38 2.08
C ALA A 59 -30.14 -10.81 2.33
N ILE A 60 -29.64 -10.94 3.56
CA ILE A 60 -28.27 -10.53 3.93
C ILE A 60 -27.23 -11.31 3.12
N TYR A 61 -27.44 -12.62 2.93
CA TYR A 61 -26.54 -13.49 2.17
C TYR A 61 -26.51 -13.16 0.67
N LEU A 62 -27.68 -12.84 0.09
CA LEU A 62 -27.78 -12.59 -1.36
C LEU A 62 -27.52 -11.13 -1.74
N ARG A 63 -27.84 -10.16 -0.89
CA ARG A 63 -27.82 -8.72 -1.22
C ARG A 63 -26.89 -7.87 -0.35
N GLY A 64 -26.43 -8.38 0.79
CA GLY A 64 -25.55 -7.64 1.71
C GLY A 64 -26.25 -6.71 2.69
N TYR A 65 -27.55 -6.41 2.48
CA TYR A 65 -28.37 -5.54 3.34
C TYR A 65 -29.77 -6.14 3.59
N LEU A 66 -30.33 -5.86 4.77
CA LEU A 66 -31.62 -6.39 5.19
C LEU A 66 -32.82 -5.59 4.63
N VAL A 67 -32.68 -4.27 4.48
CA VAL A 67 -33.74 -3.35 4.04
C VAL A 67 -33.42 -2.82 2.64
N PRO A 68 -34.30 -2.95 1.63
CA PRO A 68 -34.01 -2.45 0.28
C PRO A 68 -33.74 -0.94 0.25
N GLY A 69 -32.61 -0.52 -0.35
CA GLY A 69 -32.28 0.89 -0.57
C GLY A 69 -31.48 1.59 0.54
N THR A 70 -30.98 0.86 1.55
CA THR A 70 -30.07 1.43 2.55
C THR A 70 -28.85 2.12 1.94
N PRO A 71 -28.12 1.57 0.95
CA PRO A 71 -26.93 2.22 0.39
C PRO A 71 -27.21 3.63 -0.19
N THR A 72 -28.38 3.81 -0.77
CA THR A 72 -28.84 5.09 -1.34
C THR A 72 -29.36 6.07 -0.29
N LEU A 73 -29.89 5.57 0.84
CA LEU A 73 -30.35 6.39 1.96
C LEU A 73 -29.19 6.89 2.82
N THR A 74 -28.20 6.03 3.11
CA THR A 74 -27.03 6.41 3.93
C THR A 74 -26.18 7.48 3.25
N LYS A 75 -25.99 7.38 1.92
CA LYS A 75 -25.23 8.38 1.14
C LYS A 75 -25.92 9.75 1.03
N ARG A 76 -27.24 9.81 1.21
CA ARG A 76 -28.04 11.02 0.93
C ARG A 76 -28.50 11.78 2.17
N TYR A 77 -28.56 11.12 3.32
CA TYR A 77 -29.17 11.70 4.53
C TYR A 77 -28.34 11.56 5.80
N LEU A 78 -27.21 10.84 5.78
CA LEU A 78 -26.35 10.72 6.96
C LEU A 78 -25.38 11.93 7.02
N PRO A 79 -25.36 12.71 8.11
CA PRO A 79 -24.47 13.86 8.24
C PRO A 79 -22.99 13.42 8.29
N GLU A 80 -22.09 14.25 7.72
CA GLU A 80 -20.66 13.98 7.57
C GLU A 80 -19.95 13.63 8.89
N GLN A 81 -20.43 14.12 10.05
CA GLN A 81 -19.84 13.77 11.36
C GLN A 81 -20.09 12.31 11.77
N VAL A 82 -21.18 11.69 11.27
CA VAL A 82 -21.43 10.27 11.48
C VAL A 82 -20.66 9.45 10.45
N LEU A 83 -20.52 9.96 9.21
CA LEU A 83 -19.63 9.39 8.21
C LEU A 83 -18.16 9.40 8.68
N GLN A 84 -17.73 10.37 9.48
CA GLN A 84 -16.39 10.43 10.09
C GLN A 84 -16.14 9.42 11.21
N TRP A 85 -17.17 8.84 11.84
CA TRP A 85 -16.97 7.62 12.64
C TRP A 85 -16.79 6.38 11.77
N PHE A 86 -17.13 6.49 10.48
CA PHE A 86 -16.82 5.54 9.42
C PHE A 86 -15.62 5.96 8.57
N ASP A 87 -15.01 7.11 8.85
CA ASP A 87 -13.87 7.70 8.14
C ASP A 87 -12.69 7.77 9.11
N LYS A 88 -11.79 6.80 8.98
CA LYS A 88 -10.39 7.00 9.32
C LYS A 88 -9.71 6.93 7.97
N ARG A 89 -8.98 7.97 7.53
CA ARG A 89 -7.79 7.66 6.73
C ARG A 89 -7.03 6.68 7.60
N PRO A 90 -6.95 5.40 7.21
CA PRO A 90 -6.29 4.43 8.05
C PRO A 90 -4.85 4.90 8.10
N THR A 91 -4.29 5.02 9.30
CA THR A 91 -2.86 4.76 9.42
C THR A 91 -2.72 3.31 9.00
N VAL A 92 -2.24 3.12 7.78
CA VAL A 92 -2.22 1.80 7.15
C VAL A 92 -1.12 1.01 7.84
N ALA A 93 -1.48 -0.18 8.29
CA ALA A 93 -0.50 -1.18 8.67
C ALA A 93 -0.02 -1.86 7.39
N LEU A 94 1.25 -1.69 7.07
CA LEU A 94 1.94 -2.40 6.00
C LEU A 94 2.00 -3.91 6.34
N ASP A 95 1.58 -4.79 5.42
CA ASP A 95 1.47 -6.24 5.64
C ASP A 95 2.81 -6.96 5.40
N ALA A 96 3.00 -8.11 6.02
CA ALA A 96 4.24 -8.91 5.97
C ALA A 96 4.41 -9.71 4.66
N ASP A 97 3.36 -9.82 3.85
CA ASP A 97 3.39 -10.34 2.47
C ASP A 97 3.32 -9.13 1.52
N LEU A 98 4.43 -8.39 1.43
CA LEU A 98 4.46 -7.04 0.88
C LEU A 98 4.17 -6.97 -0.62
N ASP A 99 2.92 -6.65 -0.94
CA ASP A 99 2.56 -6.02 -2.21
C ASP A 99 2.97 -4.55 -2.17
N VAL A 100 4.16 -4.25 -2.71
CA VAL A 100 4.77 -2.92 -2.69
C VAL A 100 3.85 -1.85 -3.30
N GLU A 101 3.19 -2.14 -4.41
CA GLU A 101 2.25 -1.22 -5.06
C GLU A 101 1.07 -0.92 -4.13
N ALA A 102 0.43 -1.96 -3.60
CA ALA A 102 -0.70 -1.78 -2.69
C ALA A 102 -0.31 -0.97 -1.45
N GLN A 103 0.89 -1.20 -0.91
CA GLN A 103 1.39 -0.46 0.24
C GLN A 103 1.66 1.01 -0.07
N LEU A 104 2.29 1.33 -1.20
CA LEU A 104 2.56 2.71 -1.60
C LEU A 104 1.28 3.49 -1.92
N LEU A 105 0.29 2.83 -2.52
CA LEU A 105 -1.06 3.38 -2.70
C LEU A 105 -1.72 3.68 -1.35
N ALA A 106 -1.61 2.75 -0.41
CA ALA A 106 -2.30 2.85 0.86
C ALA A 106 -1.77 4.00 1.75
N VAL A 107 -0.51 4.40 1.57
CA VAL A 107 0.08 5.55 2.26
C VAL A 107 -0.03 6.86 1.46
N ASP A 108 -0.81 6.90 0.36
CA ASP A 108 -0.92 8.06 -0.54
C ASP A 108 0.45 8.54 -1.10
N ALA A 109 1.44 7.63 -1.24
CA ALA A 109 2.71 7.95 -1.88
C ALA A 109 2.60 7.93 -3.41
N VAL A 110 1.76 7.03 -3.92
CA VAL A 110 1.42 6.92 -5.34
C VAL A 110 -0.09 6.90 -5.51
N GLU A 111 -0.56 7.20 -6.71
CA GLU A 111 -1.96 7.15 -7.09
C GLU A 111 -2.12 6.57 -8.51
N PRO A 112 -3.30 6.01 -8.84
CA PRO A 112 -3.55 5.47 -10.17
C PRO A 112 -3.44 6.54 -11.28
N ALA A 113 -2.80 6.18 -12.39
CA ALA A 113 -2.66 6.98 -13.59
C ALA A 113 -2.85 6.09 -14.82
N ASP A 114 -4.05 6.14 -15.42
CA ASP A 114 -4.47 5.23 -16.49
C ASP A 114 -4.30 3.74 -16.10
N ASP A 115 -3.39 3.03 -16.76
CA ASP A 115 -3.07 1.61 -16.51
C ASP A 115 -1.78 1.43 -15.66
N ASP A 116 -1.25 2.50 -15.08
CA ASP A 116 -0.02 2.52 -14.28
C ASP A 116 -0.21 3.33 -12.99
N LEU A 117 0.88 3.53 -12.25
CA LEU A 117 0.95 4.39 -11.07
C LEU A 117 1.74 5.65 -11.37
N ARG A 118 1.40 6.72 -10.67
CA ARG A 118 2.25 7.92 -10.58
C ARG A 118 2.43 8.31 -9.12
N ILE A 119 3.54 8.98 -8.84
CA ILE A 119 3.74 9.62 -7.54
C ILE A 119 2.67 10.70 -7.32
N THR A 120 2.23 10.87 -6.08
CA THR A 120 1.33 11.98 -5.75
C THR A 120 2.13 13.29 -5.68
N ASP A 121 1.56 14.39 -6.18
CA ASP A 121 2.22 15.70 -6.20
C ASP A 121 2.70 16.14 -4.79
N GLU A 122 1.92 15.78 -3.75
CA GLU A 122 2.25 16.06 -2.35
C GLU A 122 3.46 15.25 -1.87
N PHE A 123 3.52 13.95 -2.20
CA PHE A 123 4.64 13.11 -1.80
C PHE A 123 5.91 13.49 -2.58
N GLU A 124 5.80 13.72 -3.88
CA GLU A 124 6.91 14.13 -4.74
C GLU A 124 7.59 15.40 -4.22
N THR A 125 6.81 16.46 -3.99
CA THR A 125 7.33 17.73 -3.48
C THR A 125 8.05 17.55 -2.15
N ALA A 126 7.44 16.80 -1.22
CA ALA A 126 8.04 16.53 0.08
C ALA A 126 9.32 15.70 -0.04
N TRP A 127 9.35 14.74 -0.97
CA TRP A 127 10.49 13.85 -1.17
C TRP A 127 11.68 14.58 -1.78
N ASP A 128 11.47 15.44 -2.76
CA ASP A 128 12.52 16.30 -3.35
C ASP A 128 13.17 17.23 -2.31
N GLU A 129 12.36 17.79 -1.41
CA GLU A 129 12.84 18.59 -0.29
C GLU A 129 13.69 17.76 0.69
N GLU A 130 13.26 16.54 1.01
CA GLU A 130 14.03 15.61 1.85
C GLU A 130 15.32 15.17 1.14
N ILE A 131 15.29 14.87 -0.16
CA ILE A 131 16.47 14.51 -0.97
C ILE A 131 17.52 15.60 -0.88
N THR A 132 17.10 16.86 -1.03
CA THR A 132 17.99 18.02 -0.92
C THR A 132 18.62 18.10 0.48
N ARG A 133 17.83 17.86 1.53
CA ARG A 133 18.29 17.89 2.93
C ARG A 133 19.21 16.73 3.29
N VAL A 134 18.97 15.54 2.74
CA VAL A 134 19.82 14.36 2.91
C VAL A 134 21.14 14.56 2.16
N ARG A 135 21.11 15.03 0.92
CA ARG A 135 22.31 15.31 0.12
C ARG A 135 23.24 16.32 0.79
N GLY A 136 22.67 17.35 1.41
CA GLY A 136 23.44 18.39 2.10
C GLY A 136 24.21 17.88 3.32
N ASP A 137 23.82 16.75 3.92
CA ASP A 137 24.54 16.12 5.02
C ASP A 137 24.15 14.65 5.18
N LEU A 138 24.73 13.83 4.30
CA LEU A 138 24.35 12.44 4.10
C LEU A 138 24.66 11.60 5.33
N GLU A 139 25.90 11.64 5.82
CA GLU A 139 26.39 10.77 6.89
C GLU A 139 25.60 10.98 8.18
N ARG A 140 25.31 12.22 8.58
CA ARG A 140 24.49 12.48 9.77
C ARG A 140 23.04 12.05 9.59
N ARG A 141 22.47 12.24 8.39
CA ARG A 141 21.09 11.84 8.09
C ARG A 141 20.94 10.33 8.07
N VAL A 142 21.90 9.62 7.47
CA VAL A 142 22.02 8.17 7.52
C VAL A 142 22.10 7.68 8.96
N GLY A 143 22.99 8.25 9.78
CA GLY A 143 23.09 7.88 11.20
C GLY A 143 21.80 8.09 11.97
N SER A 144 21.15 9.25 11.79
CA SER A 144 19.90 9.57 12.49
C SER A 144 18.71 8.71 12.05
N LEU A 145 18.58 8.40 10.75
CA LEU A 145 17.40 7.72 10.21
C LEU A 145 17.52 6.20 10.22
N LEU A 146 18.75 5.67 10.13
CA LEU A 146 19.04 4.24 10.26
C LEU A 146 19.46 3.83 11.68
N GLU A 147 19.50 4.79 12.62
CA GLU A 147 19.84 4.59 14.04
C GLU A 147 21.24 3.98 14.22
N LEU A 148 22.25 4.60 13.59
CA LEU A 148 23.65 4.18 13.65
C LEU A 148 24.44 5.07 14.61
N ASP A 149 25.37 4.47 15.35
CA ASP A 149 26.17 5.16 16.36
C ASP A 149 27.39 5.86 15.72
N ASP A 150 28.05 5.21 14.76
CA ASP A 150 29.23 5.73 14.06
C ASP A 150 29.11 5.56 12.54
N PRO A 151 28.26 6.36 11.87
CA PRO A 151 27.92 6.17 10.47
C PRO A 151 29.09 6.57 9.55
N ALA A 152 29.46 5.68 8.63
CA ALA A 152 30.36 5.99 7.52
C ALA A 152 29.74 5.57 6.19
N VAL A 153 29.83 6.45 5.18
CA VAL A 153 29.29 6.19 3.84
C VAL A 153 30.44 6.12 2.85
N GLU A 154 30.66 4.94 2.30
CA GLU A 154 31.51 4.75 1.14
C GLU A 154 30.67 5.01 -0.12
N ARG A 155 30.83 6.22 -0.66
CA ARG A 155 30.09 6.70 -1.82
C ARG A 155 30.58 6.03 -3.11
N GLY A 156 29.65 5.73 -4.00
CA GLY A 156 29.94 5.24 -5.34
C GLY A 156 28.75 5.40 -6.29
N THR A 157 29.01 5.21 -7.58
CA THR A 157 28.03 5.32 -8.67
C THR A 157 27.39 3.98 -9.02
N ASP A 158 28.07 2.87 -8.79
CA ASP A 158 27.58 1.49 -9.05
C ASP A 158 27.45 0.63 -7.80
N VAL A 159 28.07 1.06 -6.69
CA VAL A 159 27.85 0.51 -5.35
C VAL A 159 28.10 1.60 -4.33
N CYS A 160 27.17 1.79 -3.41
CA CYS A 160 27.38 2.55 -2.18
C CYS A 160 27.28 1.63 -0.97
N ARG A 161 28.11 1.85 0.04
CA ARG A 161 28.13 1.05 1.27
C ARG A 161 27.98 1.95 2.49
N VAL A 162 27.13 1.53 3.42
CA VAL A 162 26.98 2.20 4.72
C VAL A 162 27.55 1.28 5.79
N PHE A 163 28.33 1.87 6.68
CA PHE A 163 28.96 1.22 7.82
C PHE A 163 28.53 1.90 9.12
N ASP A 164 28.66 1.14 10.21
CA ASP A 164 28.50 1.57 11.60
C ASP A 164 29.76 1.09 12.35
N GLY A 165 30.73 2.00 12.51
CA GLY A 165 32.13 1.66 12.77
C GLY A 165 32.71 0.77 11.65
N ASP A 166 33.25 -0.39 12.00
CA ASP A 166 33.79 -1.37 11.04
C ASP A 166 32.71 -2.32 10.45
N ARG A 167 31.47 -2.25 10.93
CA ARG A 167 30.41 -3.18 10.53
C ARG A 167 29.69 -2.66 9.29
N LEU A 168 29.72 -3.44 8.20
CA LEU A 168 28.88 -3.17 7.03
C LEU A 168 27.39 -3.34 7.41
N VAL A 169 26.62 -2.26 7.27
CA VAL A 169 25.18 -2.24 7.54
C VAL A 169 24.40 -2.71 6.31
N ALA A 170 24.63 -2.06 5.17
CA ALA A 170 23.90 -2.34 3.93
C ALA A 170 24.62 -1.78 2.70
N ARG A 171 24.14 -2.17 1.51
CA ARG A 171 24.64 -1.73 0.21
C ARG A 171 23.48 -1.21 -0.63
N TRP A 172 23.77 -0.20 -1.43
CA TRP A 172 22.88 0.38 -2.41
C TRP A 172 23.51 0.33 -3.80
N PRO A 173 22.71 0.36 -4.88
CA PRO A 173 23.22 0.47 -6.24
C PRO A 173 24.06 1.73 -6.47
N SER A 174 23.83 2.80 -5.71
CA SER A 174 24.68 3.99 -5.76
C SER A 174 24.41 4.90 -4.56
N THR A 175 25.20 5.98 -4.47
CA THR A 175 24.95 7.06 -3.51
C THR A 175 23.61 7.73 -3.80
N ALA A 176 23.22 7.84 -5.07
CA ALA A 176 21.92 8.40 -5.46
C ALA A 176 20.76 7.53 -4.95
N ALA A 177 20.88 6.21 -5.07
CA ALA A 177 19.88 5.28 -4.52
C ALA A 177 19.79 5.39 -2.98
N LEU A 178 20.93 5.49 -2.28
CA LEU A 178 20.95 5.71 -0.83
C LEU A 178 20.25 7.02 -0.45
N VAL A 179 20.52 8.12 -1.16
CA VAL A 179 19.90 9.43 -0.88
C VAL A 179 18.38 9.36 -1.06
N ALA A 180 17.89 8.76 -2.15
CA ALA A 180 16.46 8.58 -2.39
C ALA A 180 15.80 7.79 -1.26
N ASP A 181 16.36 6.63 -0.92
CA ASP A 181 15.81 5.75 0.11
C ASP A 181 15.78 6.44 1.49
N VAL A 182 16.90 7.05 1.91
CA VAL A 182 16.99 7.73 3.21
C VAL A 182 16.03 8.92 3.28
N ALA A 183 15.85 9.65 2.18
CA ALA A 183 14.91 10.77 2.11
C ALA A 183 13.44 10.35 2.22
N ALA A 184 13.08 9.14 1.80
CA ALA A 184 11.71 8.63 1.88
C ALA A 184 11.33 8.14 3.30
N ILE A 185 12.31 7.72 4.13
CA ILE A 185 12.07 7.21 5.49
C ILE A 185 11.15 8.11 6.34
N PRO A 186 11.44 9.41 6.54
CA PRO A 186 10.59 10.26 7.38
C PRO A 186 9.17 10.41 6.81
N LEU A 187 9.02 10.42 5.48
CA LEU A 187 7.72 10.55 4.82
C LEU A 187 6.86 9.30 4.99
N LEU A 188 7.47 8.12 4.86
CA LEU A 188 6.80 6.83 5.07
C LEU A 188 6.49 6.62 6.54
N ARG A 189 7.39 6.97 7.47
CA ARG A 189 7.15 6.86 8.91
C ARG A 189 6.00 7.75 9.39
N ASP A 190 5.81 8.92 8.79
CA ASP A 190 4.69 9.82 9.11
C ASP A 190 3.34 9.26 8.61
N ARG A 191 3.34 8.58 7.46
CA ARG A 191 2.13 8.05 6.81
C ARG A 191 1.75 6.63 7.27
N ALA A 192 2.74 5.80 7.61
CA ALA A 192 2.56 4.41 8.04
C ALA A 192 2.94 4.24 9.53
N SER A 193 1.94 4.02 10.39
CA SER A 193 2.17 3.91 11.84
C SER A 193 2.98 2.69 12.26
N ASN A 194 3.00 1.65 11.43
CA ASN A 194 3.76 0.42 11.68
C ASN A 194 5.08 0.38 10.92
N TRP A 195 5.55 1.51 10.37
CA TRP A 195 6.83 1.58 9.65
C TRP A 195 7.97 0.96 10.48
N ASP A 196 8.03 1.29 11.77
CA ASP A 196 9.07 0.78 12.67
C ASP A 196 8.85 -0.69 13.10
N ASP A 197 7.66 -1.26 12.85
CA ASP A 197 7.37 -2.68 13.06
C ASP A 197 7.81 -3.55 11.87
N LEU A 198 8.01 -2.95 10.68
CA LEU A 198 8.52 -3.65 9.51
C LEU A 198 9.96 -4.08 9.69
N SER A 199 10.30 -5.25 9.16
CA SER A 199 11.69 -5.68 9.05
C SER A 199 12.47 -4.79 8.09
N ARG A 200 13.80 -4.77 8.23
CA ARG A 200 14.68 -3.99 7.34
C ARG A 200 14.56 -4.42 5.87
N ALA A 201 14.26 -5.69 5.60
CA ALA A 201 14.06 -6.18 4.25
C ALA A 201 12.78 -5.60 3.62
N GLU A 202 11.69 -5.57 4.39
CA GLU A 202 10.39 -5.02 4.00
C GLU A 202 10.46 -3.51 3.78
N GLN A 203 11.09 -2.77 4.70
CA GLN A 203 11.39 -1.35 4.51
C GLN A 203 12.21 -1.13 3.23
N GLY A 204 13.25 -1.94 3.00
CA GLY A 204 14.08 -1.86 1.81
C GLY A 204 13.33 -2.11 0.51
N GLN A 205 12.35 -3.01 0.50
CA GLN A 205 11.50 -3.28 -0.68
C GLN A 205 10.62 -2.08 -1.03
N LEU A 206 9.99 -1.44 -0.04
CA LEU A 206 9.18 -0.23 -0.26
C LEU A 206 10.02 0.93 -0.80
N LEU A 207 11.18 1.17 -0.17
CA LEU A 207 12.12 2.21 -0.60
C LEU A 207 12.62 1.93 -2.02
N SER A 208 12.95 0.67 -2.31
CA SER A 208 13.30 0.25 -3.66
C SER A 208 12.15 0.45 -4.65
N GLY A 209 10.91 0.16 -4.29
CA GLY A 209 9.75 0.40 -5.15
C GLY A 209 9.56 1.88 -5.46
N LEU A 210 9.69 2.76 -4.45
CA LEU A 210 9.58 4.21 -4.64
C LEU A 210 10.60 4.77 -5.63
N ARG A 211 11.79 4.17 -5.73
CA ARG A 211 12.83 4.62 -6.66
C ARG A 211 12.40 4.58 -8.14
N LEU A 212 11.34 3.84 -8.49
CA LEU A 212 10.73 3.86 -9.84
C LEU A 212 10.17 5.23 -10.22
N PHE A 213 9.73 6.01 -9.23
CA PHE A 213 9.06 7.29 -9.43
C PHE A 213 9.99 8.50 -9.29
N VAL A 214 11.31 8.26 -9.22
CA VAL A 214 12.29 9.35 -9.17
C VAL A 214 12.45 9.93 -10.56
N GLU A 215 12.12 11.21 -10.73
CA GLU A 215 12.27 11.89 -12.03
C GLU A 215 13.68 12.44 -12.24
N ARG A 216 14.37 12.83 -11.17
CA ARG A 216 15.69 13.49 -11.22
C ARG A 216 16.69 12.82 -10.31
N CYS A 217 17.95 12.79 -10.71
CA CYS A 217 19.01 12.13 -9.96
C CYS A 217 19.08 12.64 -8.50
N PRO A 218 18.90 11.77 -7.49
CA PRO A 218 18.94 12.16 -6.08
C PRO A 218 20.31 12.66 -5.61
N ASP A 219 21.38 12.42 -6.35
CA ASP A 219 22.73 12.89 -6.03
C ASP A 219 23.09 14.22 -6.72
N CYS A 220 22.91 14.33 -8.04
CA CYS A 220 23.34 15.53 -8.78
C CYS A 220 22.18 16.40 -9.33
N GLY A 221 20.94 15.91 -9.30
CA GLY A 221 19.76 16.58 -9.88
C GLY A 221 19.69 16.52 -11.42
N GLY A 222 20.57 15.75 -12.05
CA GLY A 222 20.55 15.50 -13.49
C GLY A 222 19.35 14.66 -13.94
N GLU A 223 19.17 14.56 -15.25
CA GLU A 223 18.16 13.70 -15.87
C GLU A 223 18.53 12.21 -15.70
N LEU A 224 17.52 11.36 -15.54
CA LEU A 224 17.67 9.92 -15.48
C LEU A 224 17.33 9.31 -16.84
N LEU A 225 18.21 8.44 -17.31
CA LEU A 225 18.03 7.70 -18.54
C LEU A 225 17.59 6.28 -18.22
N PHE A 226 16.51 5.87 -18.86
CA PHE A 226 16.05 4.50 -18.88
C PHE A 226 16.86 3.71 -19.92
N SER A 227 17.49 2.62 -19.50
CA SER A 227 18.14 1.66 -20.38
C SER A 227 17.58 0.26 -20.13
N GLU A 228 17.36 -0.50 -21.19
CA GLU A 228 17.00 -1.92 -21.13
C GLU A 228 18.15 -2.71 -21.76
N ASP A 229 18.87 -3.45 -20.93
CA ASP A 229 20.02 -4.25 -21.32
C ASP A 229 19.68 -5.74 -21.22
N HIS A 230 19.93 -6.49 -22.29
CA HIS A 230 19.79 -7.94 -22.29
C HIS A 230 21.08 -8.58 -21.76
N VAL A 231 21.06 -9.07 -20.51
CA VAL A 231 22.23 -9.72 -19.92
C VAL A 231 22.16 -11.22 -20.16
N GLU A 232 22.96 -11.70 -21.12
CA GLU A 232 23.17 -13.13 -21.33
C GLU A 232 24.27 -13.67 -20.41
N SER A 233 23.89 -14.55 -19.49
CA SER A 233 24.81 -15.48 -18.84
C SER A 233 24.78 -16.83 -19.58
N CYS A 234 25.85 -17.63 -19.47
CA CYS A 234 25.98 -18.95 -20.11
C CYS A 234 24.82 -19.93 -19.84
N CYS A 235 23.89 -19.62 -18.94
CA CYS A 235 22.75 -20.47 -18.59
C CYS A 235 21.39 -19.74 -18.54
N ARG A 236 21.33 -18.40 -18.69
CA ARG A 236 20.09 -17.60 -18.69
C ARG A 236 20.29 -16.27 -19.44
N THR A 237 19.26 -15.86 -20.17
CA THR A 237 19.05 -14.48 -20.62
C THR A 237 18.04 -13.85 -19.66
N VAL A 238 18.41 -12.73 -19.05
CA VAL A 238 17.54 -11.95 -18.15
C VAL A 238 17.51 -10.53 -18.72
N ASP A 239 16.32 -9.96 -18.83
CA ASP A 239 16.16 -8.58 -19.29
C ASP A 239 16.38 -7.68 -18.08
N VAL A 240 17.42 -6.84 -18.10
CA VAL A 240 17.74 -5.96 -16.98
C VAL A 240 17.38 -4.53 -17.37
N VAL A 241 16.48 -3.93 -16.60
CA VAL A 241 16.12 -2.52 -16.74
C VAL A 241 16.91 -1.71 -15.73
N THR A 242 17.66 -0.71 -16.20
CA THR A 242 18.41 0.23 -15.35
C THR A 242 17.92 1.67 -15.52
N TYR A 243 17.99 2.40 -14.41
CA TYR A 243 17.85 3.85 -14.39
C TYR A 243 19.19 4.45 -13.99
N ASP A 244 19.89 5.03 -14.95
CA ASP A 244 21.22 5.59 -14.76
C ASP A 244 21.20 7.11 -15.01
N CYS A 245 21.92 7.88 -14.21
CA CYS A 245 22.04 9.32 -14.43
C CYS A 245 23.09 9.64 -15.50
N ASP A 246 22.73 10.40 -16.54
CA ASP A 246 23.66 10.79 -17.60
C ASP A 246 24.81 11.69 -17.09
N ALA A 247 24.52 12.52 -16.08
CA ALA A 247 25.46 13.54 -15.61
C ALA A 247 26.52 12.99 -14.64
N CYS A 248 26.18 12.02 -13.79
CA CYS A 248 27.10 11.46 -12.79
C CYS A 248 27.28 9.95 -12.86
N ALA A 249 26.68 9.28 -13.86
CA ALA A 249 26.70 7.83 -14.05
C ALA A 249 26.18 7.03 -12.84
N ALA A 250 25.44 7.66 -11.92
CA ALA A 250 24.90 6.97 -10.76
C ALA A 250 23.73 6.07 -11.16
N ARG A 251 23.81 4.79 -10.79
CA ARG A 251 22.72 3.84 -10.92
C ARG A 251 21.69 4.02 -9.83
N VAL A 252 20.50 4.49 -10.17
CA VAL A 252 19.40 4.67 -9.21
C VAL A 252 18.69 3.36 -8.97
N MET A 253 18.52 2.54 -9.99
CA MET A 253 17.76 1.29 -9.92
C MET A 253 18.23 0.27 -10.96
N GLU A 254 18.06 -1.00 -10.63
CA GLU A 254 18.26 -2.16 -11.51
C GLU A 254 17.16 -3.18 -11.20
N ILE A 255 16.42 -3.63 -12.22
CA ILE A 255 15.36 -4.63 -12.11
C ILE A 255 15.66 -5.76 -13.09
N GLU A 256 15.75 -6.99 -12.59
CA GLU A 256 15.82 -8.21 -13.38
C GLU A 256 14.39 -8.67 -13.76
N ARG A 257 14.15 -8.94 -15.05
CA ARG A 257 12.90 -9.48 -15.61
C ARG A 257 13.06 -10.90 -16.15
#